data_AF-A0A0G1TZV4-F1
#
_entry.id   AF-A0A0G1TZV4-F1
#
_cell.length_a   1.000
_cell.length_b   1.000
_cell.length_c   1.000
_cell.angle_alpha   90.00
_cell.angle_beta   90.00
_cell.angle_gamma   90.00
#
_symmetry.space_group_name_H-M   'P 1'
#
loop_
_entity.id
_entity.type
_entity.pdbx_description
1 polymer ?
#
loop_
_entity_poly.entity_id
_entity_poly.type
_entity_poly.pdbx_seq_one_letter_code
_entity_poly.pdbx_strand_id
1 'polypeptide(L)'
;MKNIRLFRTKKEYEDFVFGEVFTELLIRDNPFYRNLIQLIIDSKAPVFYYQSDESEHANFSGYYNFELIRETYENKTLRSMYFLHDFTHLLFYYPYDMTSVSEEEFSDAVTLAEYTASNETEIFIHYRIPELREKVFQDRRIFFDILKERETPQPPIQAMFQVRKIIIETDSLDSLFFTKPEDAQIRDTFKSYTGSNSWCKERYQASIKLKNPHEYSYKFFTPLNYERTITVYQSTAGEAEYQRNILLNIRLLCMILGMENPPETFEECFEKLPLLEGKIMFPKK
;
A
#
# COMPACT_ATOMS: atom_id res chain seq x y z
N MET A 1 -8.21 -14.47 -6.75
CA MET A 1 -7.03 -14.85 -5.96
C MET A 1 -6.64 -16.28 -6.31
N LYS A 2 -5.35 -16.55 -6.44
CA LYS A 2 -4.77 -17.87 -6.66
C LYS A 2 -3.48 -18.04 -5.87
N ASN A 3 -3.04 -19.27 -5.63
CA ASN A 3 -1.74 -19.57 -5.00
C ASN A 3 -1.50 -18.75 -3.71
N ILE A 4 -2.50 -18.69 -2.83
CA ILE A 4 -2.39 -17.96 -1.56
C ILE A 4 -1.28 -18.58 -0.71
N ARG A 5 -0.32 -17.76 -0.26
CA ARG A 5 0.86 -18.19 0.50
C ARG A 5 0.69 -17.87 1.99
N LEU A 6 0.73 -18.92 2.81
CA LEU A 6 0.89 -18.84 4.26
C LEU A 6 2.15 -19.60 4.68
N PHE A 7 2.78 -19.12 5.75
CA PHE A 7 4.02 -19.66 6.29
C PHE A 7 3.77 -20.08 7.74
N ARG A 8 4.32 -21.23 8.15
CA ARG A 8 4.05 -21.78 9.48
C ARG A 8 4.81 -21.05 10.58
N THR A 9 5.90 -20.40 10.21
CA THR A 9 6.72 -19.62 11.15
C THR A 9 6.96 -18.21 10.65
N LYS A 10 7.21 -17.29 11.58
CA LYS A 10 7.63 -15.91 11.27
C LYS A 10 8.92 -15.90 10.45
N LYS A 11 9.86 -16.80 10.77
CA LYS A 11 11.13 -16.89 10.05
C LYS A 11 10.95 -17.23 8.57
N GLU A 12 10.14 -18.25 8.27
CA GLU A 12 9.82 -18.62 6.88
C GLU A 12 9.17 -17.44 6.11
N TYR A 13 8.30 -16.69 6.79
CA TYR A 13 7.69 -15.49 6.24
C TYR A 13 8.72 -14.39 5.96
N GLU A 14 9.60 -14.09 6.91
CA GLU A 14 10.69 -13.12 6.76
C GLU A 14 11.64 -13.52 5.62
N ASP A 15 12.05 -14.79 5.57
CA ASP A 15 12.91 -15.33 4.52
C ASP A 15 12.25 -15.18 3.13
N PHE A 16 10.94 -15.42 3.03
CA PHE A 16 10.18 -15.17 1.80
C PHE A 16 10.12 -13.68 1.44
N VAL A 17 9.79 -12.80 2.38
CA VAL A 17 9.65 -11.36 2.10
C VAL A 17 10.99 -10.75 1.68
N PHE A 18 12.08 -11.08 2.37
CA PHE A 18 13.42 -10.55 2.05
C PHE A 18 14.13 -11.31 0.91
N GLY A 19 13.73 -12.55 0.63
CA GLY A 19 14.35 -13.41 -0.39
C GLY A 19 13.65 -13.39 -1.74
N GLU A 20 12.31 -13.30 -1.76
CA GLU A 20 11.50 -13.44 -2.97
C GLU A 20 10.66 -12.20 -3.31
N VAL A 21 10.27 -11.38 -2.34
CA VAL A 21 9.47 -10.16 -2.55
C VAL A 21 10.38 -8.95 -2.81
N PHE A 22 11.24 -8.61 -1.86
CA PHE A 22 12.18 -7.48 -1.95
C PHE A 22 13.56 -7.92 -2.42
N THR A 23 13.67 -8.29 -3.69
CA THR A 23 14.90 -8.82 -4.31
C THR A 23 15.91 -7.75 -4.73
N GLU A 24 15.50 -6.47 -4.82
CA GLU A 24 16.42 -5.36 -5.06
C GLU A 24 17.21 -5.03 -3.78
N LEU A 25 18.50 -5.36 -3.78
CA LEU A 25 19.38 -5.24 -2.61
C LEU A 25 19.47 -3.80 -2.10
N LEU A 26 19.50 -2.82 -3.00
CA LEU A 26 19.56 -1.42 -2.60
C LEU A 26 18.34 -1.02 -1.76
N ILE A 27 17.16 -1.52 -2.11
CA ILE A 27 15.93 -1.32 -1.33
C ILE A 27 16.01 -2.08 -0.02
N ARG A 28 16.28 -3.38 -0.12
CA ARG A 28 16.23 -4.32 1.00
C ARG A 28 17.18 -3.95 2.14
N ASP A 29 18.37 -3.48 1.78
CA ASP A 29 19.44 -3.22 2.72
C ASP A 29 19.50 -1.74 3.15
N ASN A 30 18.68 -0.87 2.56
CA ASN A 30 18.53 0.52 3.00
C ASN A 30 17.90 0.55 4.41
N PRO A 31 18.49 1.27 5.39
CA PRO A 31 18.01 1.25 6.77
C PRO A 31 16.54 1.64 6.94
N PHE A 32 16.07 2.66 6.21
CA PHE A 32 14.69 3.12 6.30
C PHE A 32 13.72 2.06 5.76
N TYR A 33 14.00 1.51 4.58
CA TYR A 33 13.11 0.53 3.94
C TYR A 33 13.15 -0.82 4.62
N ARG A 34 14.31 -1.25 5.11
CA ARG A 34 14.41 -2.44 5.94
C ARG A 34 13.52 -2.33 7.19
N ASN A 35 13.55 -1.17 7.86
CA ASN A 35 12.70 -0.90 9.01
C ASN A 35 11.22 -0.87 8.64
N LEU A 36 10.85 -0.26 7.52
CA LEU A 36 9.48 -0.23 7.00
C LEU A 36 8.96 -1.66 6.73
N ILE A 37 9.74 -2.46 6.01
CA ILE A 37 9.40 -3.84 5.67
C ILE A 37 9.22 -4.64 6.97
N GLN A 38 10.17 -4.55 7.90
CA GLN A 38 10.10 -5.26 9.17
C GLN A 38 8.90 -4.82 10.04
N LEU A 39 8.60 -3.51 10.07
CA LEU A 39 7.43 -3.00 10.79
C LEU A 39 6.13 -3.59 10.25
N ILE A 40 6.03 -3.76 8.94
CA ILE A 40 4.85 -4.35 8.31
C ILE A 40 4.77 -5.85 8.57
N ILE A 41 5.89 -6.57 8.49
CA ILE A 41 5.97 -7.99 8.89
C ILE A 41 5.45 -8.16 10.33
N ASP A 42 5.96 -7.33 11.24
CA ASP A 42 5.66 -7.43 12.68
C ASP A 42 4.22 -6.98 13.02
N SER A 43 3.71 -5.94 12.37
CA SER A 43 2.43 -5.31 12.74
C SER A 43 1.24 -5.70 11.87
N LYS A 44 1.47 -6.21 10.65
CA LYS A 44 0.42 -6.50 9.67
C LYS A 44 0.51 -7.94 9.16
N ALA A 45 1.71 -8.45 8.91
CA ALA A 45 1.98 -9.77 8.31
C ALA A 45 1.06 -10.04 7.09
N PRO A 46 1.16 -9.23 6.02
CA PRO A 46 0.25 -9.37 4.88
C PRO A 46 0.27 -10.76 4.24
N VAL A 47 -0.89 -11.23 3.78
CA VAL A 47 -1.02 -12.53 3.11
C VAL A 47 -0.83 -12.35 1.60
N PHE A 48 0.09 -13.11 1.02
CA PHE A 48 0.43 -12.97 -0.39
C PHE A 48 -0.38 -13.92 -1.27
N TYR A 49 -0.75 -13.48 -2.47
CA TYR A 49 -1.46 -14.30 -3.45
C TYR A 49 -1.13 -13.86 -4.88
N TYR A 50 -1.45 -14.70 -5.85
CA TYR A 50 -1.31 -14.42 -7.28
C TYR A 50 -2.67 -14.15 -7.92
N GLN A 51 -2.69 -13.36 -8.99
CA GLN A 51 -3.90 -13.13 -9.78
C GLN A 51 -3.56 -12.70 -11.20
N SER A 52 -4.50 -12.90 -12.13
CA SER A 52 -4.38 -12.38 -13.50
C SER A 52 -4.72 -10.90 -13.58
N ASP A 53 -3.96 -10.16 -14.39
CA ASP A 53 -4.02 -8.70 -14.57
C ASP A 53 -5.45 -8.15 -14.78
N GLU A 54 -6.31 -8.87 -15.52
CA GLU A 54 -7.70 -8.43 -15.83
C GLU A 54 -8.58 -8.18 -14.60
N SER A 55 -8.17 -8.67 -13.44
CA SER A 55 -8.95 -8.64 -12.19
C SER A 55 -8.23 -7.92 -11.04
N GLU A 56 -7.11 -7.26 -11.33
CA GLU A 56 -6.30 -6.51 -10.36
C GLU A 56 -7.00 -5.28 -9.80
N HIS A 57 -7.60 -4.46 -10.68
CA HIS A 57 -8.35 -3.26 -10.28
C HIS A 57 -9.53 -3.55 -9.33
N ALA A 58 -10.02 -4.78 -9.35
CA ALA A 58 -11.07 -5.24 -8.45
C ALA A 58 -10.54 -5.33 -7.00
N ASN A 59 -9.26 -5.64 -6.77
CA ASN A 59 -8.87 -6.20 -5.48
C ASN A 59 -8.16 -5.29 -4.49
N PHE A 60 -7.57 -4.13 -4.85
CA PHE A 60 -6.84 -3.19 -3.94
C PHE A 60 -6.45 -3.84 -2.60
N SER A 61 -5.62 -4.87 -2.70
CA SER A 61 -5.58 -5.89 -1.65
C SER A 61 -4.87 -5.41 -0.39
N GLY A 62 -4.02 -4.37 -0.54
CA GLY A 62 -3.38 -3.69 0.58
C GLY A 62 -4.40 -3.16 1.60
N TYR A 63 -5.63 -2.84 1.16
CA TYR A 63 -6.69 -2.42 2.07
C TYR A 63 -6.95 -3.44 3.19
N TYR A 64 -6.73 -4.74 2.98
CA TYR A 64 -6.98 -5.79 3.98
C TYR A 64 -5.73 -6.58 4.40
N ASN A 65 -4.53 -6.00 4.20
CA ASN A 65 -3.27 -6.70 4.39
C ASN A 65 -3.15 -7.96 3.51
N PHE A 66 -3.60 -7.88 2.25
CA PHE A 66 -3.33 -8.90 1.24
C PHE A 66 -2.48 -8.30 0.13
N GLU A 67 -1.46 -9.03 -0.31
CA GLU A 67 -0.47 -8.50 -1.23
C GLU A 67 -0.47 -9.32 -2.51
N LEU A 68 -0.70 -8.64 -3.63
CA LEU A 68 -0.75 -9.27 -4.94
C LEU A 68 0.69 -9.44 -5.48
N ILE A 69 1.10 -10.69 -5.64
CA ILE A 69 2.30 -11.03 -6.40
C ILE A 69 1.97 -11.02 -7.88
N ARG A 70 2.41 -9.95 -8.56
CA ARG A 70 2.31 -9.82 -10.01
C ARG A 70 3.49 -10.54 -10.68
N GLU A 71 3.20 -11.42 -11.64
CA GLU A 71 4.23 -12.12 -12.43
C GLU A 71 4.83 -11.22 -13.53
N THR A 72 4.22 -10.08 -13.82
CA THR A 72 4.48 -9.27 -15.01
C THR A 72 5.62 -8.26 -14.89
N TYR A 73 6.15 -8.03 -13.68
CA TYR A 73 7.27 -7.10 -13.52
C TYR A 73 8.61 -7.77 -13.83
N GLU A 74 9.07 -7.62 -15.08
CA GLU A 74 10.38 -8.10 -15.52
C GLU A 74 11.55 -7.42 -14.76
N ASN A 75 11.36 -6.17 -14.33
CA ASN A 75 12.35 -5.39 -13.60
C ASN A 75 12.17 -5.56 -12.08
N LYS A 76 13.15 -6.19 -11.42
CA LYS A 76 13.16 -6.40 -9.97
C LYS A 76 13.03 -5.11 -9.14
N THR A 77 13.59 -3.99 -9.61
CA THR A 77 13.50 -2.69 -8.93
C THR A 77 12.06 -2.18 -9.01
N LEU A 78 11.41 -2.25 -10.18
CA LEU A 78 10.00 -1.89 -10.34
C LEU A 78 9.10 -2.76 -9.47
N ARG A 79 9.35 -4.07 -9.46
CA ARG A 79 8.61 -5.01 -8.60
C ARG A 79 8.73 -4.66 -7.12
N SER A 80 9.95 -4.43 -6.64
CA SER A 80 10.18 -4.05 -5.23
C SER A 80 9.61 -2.66 -4.89
N MET A 81 9.62 -1.71 -5.83
CA MET A 81 8.94 -0.42 -5.65
C MET A 81 7.44 -0.56 -5.53
N TYR A 82 6.84 -1.40 -6.38
CA TYR A 82 5.42 -1.68 -6.33
C TYR A 82 5.03 -2.26 -4.95
N PHE A 83 5.78 -3.26 -4.47
CA PHE A 83 5.54 -3.78 -3.13
C PHE A 83 5.78 -2.75 -2.03
N LEU A 84 6.77 -1.86 -2.16
CA LEU A 84 6.97 -0.79 -1.18
C LEU A 84 5.78 0.16 -1.14
N HIS A 85 5.23 0.51 -2.30
CA HIS A 85 4.04 1.34 -2.40
C HIS A 85 2.85 0.70 -1.67
N ASP A 86 2.56 -0.57 -1.95
CA ASP A 86 1.49 -1.32 -1.30
C ASP A 86 1.75 -1.48 0.20
N PHE A 87 3.01 -1.74 0.59
CA PHE A 87 3.42 -1.79 1.99
C PHE A 87 3.17 -0.46 2.71
N THR A 88 3.45 0.68 2.07
CA THR A 88 3.14 1.99 2.65
C THR A 88 1.64 2.14 2.91
N HIS A 89 0.77 1.67 2.00
CA HIS A 89 -0.68 1.67 2.20
C HIS A 89 -1.12 0.97 3.49
N LEU A 90 -0.51 -0.17 3.83
CA LEU A 90 -0.85 -0.95 5.04
C LEU A 90 -0.69 -0.17 6.36
N LEU A 91 0.09 0.91 6.33
CA LEU A 91 0.39 1.72 7.49
C LEU A 91 -0.58 2.89 7.68
N PHE A 92 -1.43 3.22 6.71
CA PHE A 92 -2.39 4.31 6.77
C PHE A 92 -3.83 3.81 6.96
N TYR A 93 -4.64 4.66 7.59
CA TYR A 93 -5.99 4.27 7.98
C TYR A 93 -6.90 4.08 6.78
N TYR A 94 -7.53 2.92 6.76
CA TYR A 94 -8.56 2.53 5.83
C TYR A 94 -9.79 2.10 6.64
N PRO A 95 -10.95 2.79 6.52
CA PRO A 95 -12.13 2.44 7.30
C PRO A 95 -12.65 1.04 6.97
N TYR A 96 -12.64 0.10 7.92
CA TYR A 96 -13.27 -1.21 7.69
C TYR A 96 -14.77 -1.21 7.96
N ASP A 97 -15.24 -0.23 8.72
CA ASP A 97 -16.64 -0.08 9.06
C ASP A 97 -17.25 1.10 8.31
N MET A 98 -17.85 0.80 7.17
CA MET A 98 -18.55 1.82 6.40
C MET A 98 -19.84 2.31 7.07
N THR A 99 -20.28 1.70 8.18
CA THR A 99 -21.45 2.20 8.91
C THR A 99 -21.14 3.34 9.86
N SER A 100 -19.87 3.51 10.22
CA SER A 100 -19.41 4.56 11.14
C SER A 100 -18.68 5.71 10.46
N VAL A 101 -18.50 5.66 9.13
CA VAL A 101 -17.94 6.75 8.33
C VAL A 101 -18.83 7.10 7.15
N SER A 102 -18.89 8.36 6.77
CA SER A 102 -19.52 8.84 5.55
C SER A 102 -18.70 8.48 4.30
N GLU A 103 -19.32 8.56 3.12
CA GLU A 103 -18.61 8.38 1.83
C GLU A 103 -17.47 9.41 1.67
N GLU A 104 -17.69 10.64 2.14
CA GLU A 104 -16.69 11.72 2.11
C GLU A 104 -15.49 11.38 3.01
N GLU A 105 -15.72 10.99 4.26
CA GLU A 105 -14.66 10.57 5.19
C GLU A 105 -13.89 9.35 4.68
N PHE A 106 -14.58 8.39 4.04
CA PHE A 106 -13.93 7.26 3.38
C PHE A 106 -13.04 7.71 2.22
N SER A 107 -13.56 8.57 1.34
CA SER A 107 -12.81 9.09 0.19
C SER A 107 -11.58 9.88 0.63
N ASP A 108 -11.70 10.68 1.69
CA ASP A 108 -10.58 11.43 2.27
C ASP A 108 -9.50 10.52 2.83
N ALA A 109 -9.89 9.47 3.58
CA ALA A 109 -8.95 8.51 4.14
C ALA A 109 -8.19 7.75 3.04
N VAL A 110 -8.92 7.29 2.02
CA VAL A 110 -8.32 6.59 0.87
C VAL A 110 -7.39 7.52 0.08
N THR A 111 -7.82 8.75 -0.18
CA THR A 111 -7.01 9.76 -0.89
C THR A 111 -5.72 10.08 -0.11
N LEU A 112 -5.82 10.20 1.22
CA LEU A 112 -4.67 10.42 2.09
C LEU A 112 -3.67 9.27 1.98
N ALA A 113 -4.12 8.01 2.00
CA ALA A 113 -3.26 6.85 1.84
C ALA A 113 -2.57 6.84 0.46
N GLU A 114 -3.33 7.02 -0.63
CA GLU A 114 -2.80 7.09 -2.01
C GLU A 114 -1.77 8.18 -2.22
N TYR A 115 -2.04 9.39 -1.74
CA TYR A 115 -1.07 10.48 -1.85
C TYR A 115 0.19 10.19 -1.05
N THR A 116 0.05 9.56 0.11
CA THR A 116 1.20 9.24 0.96
C THR A 116 2.06 8.14 0.34
N ALA A 117 1.46 7.03 -0.12
CA ALA A 117 2.18 5.95 -0.81
C ALA A 117 2.84 6.44 -2.12
N SER A 118 2.14 7.27 -2.90
CA SER A 118 2.68 7.87 -4.12
C SER A 118 3.86 8.80 -3.83
N ASN A 119 3.73 9.68 -2.83
CA ASN A 119 4.81 10.57 -2.43
C ASN A 119 6.02 9.78 -1.90
N GLU A 120 5.80 8.74 -1.09
CA GLU A 120 6.87 7.88 -0.61
C GLU A 120 7.62 7.21 -1.76
N THR A 121 6.89 6.73 -2.77
CA THR A 121 7.46 6.09 -3.97
C THR A 121 8.37 7.05 -4.75
N GLU A 122 8.02 8.34 -4.81
CA GLU A 122 8.85 9.35 -5.48
C GLU A 122 10.03 9.84 -4.61
N ILE A 123 9.81 10.04 -3.30
CA ILE A 123 10.87 10.39 -2.33
C ILE A 123 11.96 9.31 -2.34
N PHE A 124 11.53 8.05 -2.35
CA PHE A 124 12.38 6.88 -2.42
C PHE A 124 13.46 7.00 -3.51
N ILE A 125 13.05 7.16 -4.77
CA ILE A 125 13.98 7.18 -5.91
C ILE A 125 14.70 8.52 -6.10
N HIS A 126 14.27 9.62 -5.46
CA HIS A 126 14.92 10.93 -5.63
C HIS A 126 15.87 11.31 -4.51
N TYR A 127 15.54 10.90 -3.29
CA TYR A 127 16.21 11.38 -2.08
C TYR A 127 16.78 10.25 -1.24
N ARG A 128 16.09 9.12 -1.09
CA ARG A 128 16.59 8.03 -0.23
C ARG A 128 17.54 7.08 -0.94
N ILE A 129 17.25 6.72 -2.20
CA ILE A 129 18.09 5.85 -3.05
C ILE A 129 18.12 6.42 -4.49
N PRO A 130 18.80 7.57 -4.71
CA PRO A 130 18.83 8.25 -6.00
C PRO A 130 19.35 7.39 -7.16
N GLU A 131 20.16 6.37 -6.87
CA GLU A 131 20.71 5.44 -7.84
C GLU A 131 19.65 4.57 -8.55
N LEU A 132 18.42 4.54 -8.02
CA LEU A 132 17.32 3.76 -8.59
C LEU A 132 16.46 4.57 -9.57
N ARG A 133 16.60 5.91 -9.60
CA ARG A 133 15.82 6.79 -10.49
C ARG A 133 15.90 6.38 -11.96
N GLU A 134 17.12 6.13 -12.45
CA GLU A 134 17.38 5.75 -13.84
C GLU A 134 16.98 4.30 -14.14
N LYS A 135 16.84 3.43 -13.12
CA LYS A 135 16.44 2.03 -13.32
C LYS A 135 14.94 1.85 -13.49
N VAL A 136 14.17 2.86 -13.11
CA VAL A 136 12.72 2.78 -12.92
C VAL A 136 11.99 3.66 -13.92
N PHE A 137 12.48 4.90 -14.11
CA PHE A 137 11.81 5.90 -14.93
C PHE A 137 12.77 6.62 -15.89
N GLN A 138 13.72 5.91 -16.50
CA GLN A 138 14.77 6.48 -17.36
C GLN A 138 14.24 7.53 -18.36
N ASP A 139 13.16 7.20 -19.08
CA ASP A 139 12.61 8.05 -20.15
C ASP A 139 11.32 8.77 -19.74
N ARG A 140 11.05 8.87 -18.44
CA ARG A 140 9.82 9.49 -17.92
C ARG A 140 10.16 10.56 -16.91
N ARG A 141 9.66 11.75 -17.14
CA ARG A 141 9.66 12.82 -16.15
C ARG A 141 8.52 12.61 -15.16
N ILE A 142 8.80 12.81 -13.88
CA ILE A 142 7.83 12.74 -12.79
C ILE A 142 7.89 14.00 -11.94
N PHE A 143 6.96 14.12 -11.00
CA PHE A 143 6.78 15.34 -10.21
C PHE A 143 8.04 15.76 -9.45
N PHE A 144 8.73 14.78 -8.85
CA PHE A 144 9.92 15.06 -8.07
C PHE A 144 11.13 15.55 -8.89
N ASP A 145 11.19 15.26 -10.19
CA ASP A 145 12.21 15.87 -11.06
C ASP A 145 12.01 17.38 -11.13
N ILE A 146 10.75 17.83 -11.25
CA ILE A 146 10.39 19.25 -11.27
C ILE A 146 10.78 19.90 -9.95
N LEU A 147 10.45 19.29 -8.81
CA LEU A 147 10.80 19.84 -7.49
C LEU A 147 12.31 19.94 -7.27
N LYS A 148 13.07 18.94 -7.71
CA LYS A 148 14.53 18.91 -7.58
C LYS A 148 15.21 19.98 -8.43
N GLU A 149 14.71 20.24 -9.65
CA GLU A 149 15.17 21.33 -10.51
C GLU A 149 14.90 22.73 -9.91
N ARG A 150 13.99 22.84 -8.94
CA ARG A 150 13.73 24.07 -8.17
C ARG A 150 14.54 24.17 -6.88
N GLU A 151 15.56 23.33 -6.72
CA GLU A 151 16.43 23.28 -5.54
C GLU A 151 15.65 23.09 -4.22
N THR A 152 14.52 22.37 -4.27
CA THR A 152 13.75 22.09 -3.06
C THR A 152 14.49 21.02 -2.25
N PRO A 153 14.88 21.30 -0.98
CA PRO A 153 15.49 20.28 -0.11
C PRO A 153 14.50 19.13 0.09
N GLN A 154 14.99 17.92 0.41
CA GLN A 154 14.15 16.73 0.62
C GLN A 154 12.91 17.08 1.46
N PRO A 155 11.73 17.18 0.83
CA PRO A 155 10.54 17.64 1.52
C PRO A 155 10.00 16.49 2.38
N PRO A 156 9.60 16.73 3.65
CA PRO A 156 8.99 15.70 4.46
C PRO A 156 7.67 15.26 3.83
N ILE A 157 7.29 13.99 4.03
CA ILE A 157 6.08 13.41 3.40
C ILE A 157 4.80 14.22 3.68
N GLN A 158 4.69 14.84 4.85
CA GLN A 158 3.58 15.72 5.20
C GLN A 158 3.51 16.99 4.32
N ALA A 159 4.64 17.62 4.03
CA ALA A 159 4.68 18.77 3.14
C ALA A 159 4.30 18.35 1.71
N MET A 160 4.79 17.18 1.29
CA MET A 160 4.48 16.61 -0.01
C MET A 160 3.01 16.29 -0.20
N PHE A 161 2.33 15.82 0.85
CA PHE A 161 0.89 15.64 0.82
C PHE A 161 0.15 16.96 0.54
N GLN A 162 0.50 18.04 1.25
CA GLN A 162 -0.12 19.34 1.05
C GLN A 162 0.14 19.89 -0.35
N VAL A 163 1.38 19.77 -0.83
CA VAL A 163 1.74 20.21 -2.18
C VAL A 163 0.94 19.43 -3.23
N ARG A 164 0.89 18.09 -3.15
CA ARG A 164 0.10 17.25 -4.07
C ARG A 164 -1.38 17.65 -4.05
N LYS A 165 -1.96 17.82 -2.86
CA LYS A 165 -3.35 18.25 -2.69
C LYS A 165 -3.63 19.59 -3.37
N ILE A 166 -2.77 20.59 -3.15
CA ILE A 166 -2.91 21.93 -3.75
C ILE A 166 -2.83 21.87 -5.28
N ILE A 167 -1.94 21.05 -5.85
CA ILE A 167 -1.80 20.89 -7.31
C ILE A 167 -3.07 20.26 -7.91
N ILE A 168 -3.62 19.26 -7.25
CA ILE A 168 -4.81 18.55 -7.72
C ILE A 168 -6.03 19.48 -7.62
N GLU A 169 -6.25 20.10 -6.47
CA GLU A 169 -7.52 20.79 -6.16
C GLU A 169 -7.57 22.26 -6.59
N THR A 170 -6.43 22.87 -6.94
CA THR A 170 -6.34 24.31 -7.23
C THR A 170 -5.39 24.62 -8.38
N ASP A 171 -5.38 25.89 -8.83
CA ASP A 171 -4.43 26.39 -9.83
C ASP A 171 -3.18 27.06 -9.20
N SER A 172 -3.07 27.06 -7.86
CA SER A 172 -2.10 27.89 -7.12
C SER A 172 -0.64 27.56 -7.42
N LEU A 173 -0.38 26.32 -7.85
CA LEU A 173 0.97 25.80 -8.13
C LEU A 173 1.17 25.44 -9.61
N ASP A 174 0.24 25.79 -10.50
CA ASP A 174 0.33 25.49 -11.92
C ASP A 174 1.58 26.07 -12.57
N SER A 175 2.01 27.24 -12.10
CA SER A 175 3.21 27.92 -12.60
C SER A 175 4.49 27.11 -12.47
N LEU A 176 4.53 26.12 -11.57
CA LEU A 176 5.65 25.19 -11.45
C LEU A 176 5.81 24.29 -12.69
N PHE A 177 4.72 24.05 -13.43
CA PHE A 177 4.60 23.05 -14.49
C PHE A 177 4.60 23.60 -15.92
N PHE A 178 5.04 24.84 -16.14
CA PHE A 178 5.09 25.43 -17.48
C PHE A 178 6.51 25.68 -18.00
N THR A 179 7.52 25.04 -17.41
CA THR A 179 8.92 25.26 -17.83
C THR A 179 9.30 24.39 -19.01
N LYS A 180 8.77 23.16 -19.07
CA LYS A 180 8.94 22.23 -20.20
C LYS A 180 7.57 21.71 -20.68
N PRO A 181 7.40 21.34 -21.96
CA PRO A 181 6.14 20.80 -22.48
C PRO A 181 5.61 19.56 -21.73
N GLU A 182 6.54 18.72 -21.28
CA GLU A 182 6.30 17.51 -20.48
C GLU A 182 5.81 17.80 -19.05
N ASP A 183 6.12 18.96 -18.47
CA ASP A 183 5.64 19.33 -17.14
C ASP A 183 4.11 19.49 -17.12
N ALA A 184 3.53 20.04 -18.21
CA ALA A 184 2.10 20.24 -18.32
C ALA A 184 1.33 18.91 -18.27
N GLN A 185 1.88 17.85 -18.87
CA GLN A 185 1.27 16.51 -18.84
C GLN A 185 1.24 15.94 -17.42
N ILE A 186 2.29 16.19 -16.63
CA ILE A 186 2.35 15.77 -15.23
C ILE A 186 1.27 16.49 -14.43
N ARG A 187 1.16 17.82 -14.57
CA ARG A 187 0.09 18.61 -13.94
C ARG A 187 -1.30 18.12 -14.34
N ASP A 188 -1.54 17.90 -15.62
CA ASP A 188 -2.84 17.47 -16.13
C ASP A 188 -3.21 16.09 -15.59
N THR A 189 -2.21 15.20 -15.46
CA THR A 189 -2.38 13.91 -14.79
C THR A 189 -2.78 14.08 -13.33
N PHE A 190 -2.13 14.97 -12.57
CA PHE A 190 -2.54 15.29 -11.21
C PHE A 190 -3.99 15.78 -11.16
N LYS A 191 -4.34 16.76 -11.99
CA LYS A 191 -5.70 17.33 -12.02
C LYS A 191 -6.77 16.34 -12.46
N SER A 192 -6.41 15.26 -13.15
CA SER A 192 -7.36 14.19 -13.47
C SER A 192 -7.86 13.41 -12.23
N TYR A 193 -7.17 13.51 -11.09
CA TYR A 193 -7.57 12.90 -9.82
C TYR A 193 -8.55 13.75 -8.99
N THR A 194 -9.05 14.88 -9.52
CA THR A 194 -10.01 15.74 -8.78
C THR A 194 -11.38 15.10 -8.61
N GLY A 195 -11.92 15.17 -7.39
CA GLY A 195 -13.29 14.76 -7.06
C GLY A 195 -13.36 13.37 -6.42
N SER A 196 -14.49 13.07 -5.75
CA SER A 196 -14.81 11.71 -5.31
C SER A 196 -14.73 10.79 -6.52
N ASN A 197 -13.62 10.07 -6.64
CA ASN A 197 -13.40 9.20 -7.77
C ASN A 197 -14.54 8.18 -7.79
N SER A 198 -15.14 7.93 -8.96
CA SER A 198 -16.25 6.98 -9.11
C SER A 198 -15.94 5.62 -8.47
N TRP A 199 -14.68 5.20 -8.48
CA TRP A 199 -14.23 3.98 -7.83
C TRP A 199 -14.28 4.03 -6.29
N CYS A 200 -14.03 5.17 -5.63
CA CYS A 200 -14.16 5.30 -4.18
C CYS A 200 -15.62 5.06 -3.76
N LYS A 201 -16.54 5.68 -4.49
CA LYS A 201 -17.98 5.51 -4.29
C LYS A 201 -18.43 4.07 -4.51
N GLU A 202 -18.00 3.45 -5.61
CA GLU A 202 -18.28 2.04 -5.90
C GLU A 202 -17.81 1.13 -4.75
N ARG A 203 -16.62 1.40 -4.18
CA ARG A 203 -16.09 0.65 -3.04
C ARG A 203 -16.83 0.89 -1.75
N TYR A 204 -17.13 2.14 -1.41
CA TYR A 204 -17.93 2.47 -0.23
C TYR A 204 -19.27 1.72 -0.26
N GLN A 205 -19.90 1.65 -1.42
CA GLN A 205 -21.17 0.95 -1.63
C GLN A 205 -21.06 -0.58 -1.67
N ALA A 206 -19.91 -1.13 -2.11
CA ALA A 206 -19.67 -2.57 -2.18
C ALA A 206 -19.16 -3.17 -0.87
N SER A 207 -18.75 -2.33 0.08
CA SER A 207 -18.17 -2.75 1.36
C SER A 207 -19.18 -3.48 2.24
N ILE A 208 -18.68 -4.47 2.97
CA ILE A 208 -19.50 -5.33 3.84
C ILE A 208 -19.48 -4.79 5.27
N LYS A 209 -20.64 -4.86 5.93
CA LYS A 209 -20.78 -4.51 7.35
C LYS A 209 -20.18 -5.61 8.22
N LEU A 210 -19.05 -5.33 8.86
CA LEU A 210 -18.41 -6.26 9.79
C LEU A 210 -19.15 -6.26 11.14
N LYS A 211 -19.34 -7.43 11.74
CA LYS A 211 -20.08 -7.57 13.01
C LYS A 211 -19.33 -7.00 14.23
N ASN A 212 -18.01 -6.79 14.15
CA ASN A 212 -17.15 -6.17 15.17
C ASN A 212 -15.89 -5.55 14.52
N PRO A 213 -15.96 -4.38 13.90
CA PRO A 213 -14.84 -3.84 13.10
C PRO A 213 -13.58 -3.50 13.92
N HIS A 214 -13.73 -3.18 15.21
CA HIS A 214 -12.61 -2.85 16.09
C HIS A 214 -11.65 -4.03 16.34
N GLU A 215 -12.12 -5.28 16.23
CA GLU A 215 -11.27 -6.47 16.36
C GLU A 215 -10.21 -6.55 15.25
N TYR A 216 -10.45 -5.90 14.12
CA TYR A 216 -9.56 -5.85 12.95
C TYR A 216 -8.82 -4.50 12.87
N SER A 217 -8.96 -3.64 13.89
CA SER A 217 -8.29 -2.35 13.90
C SER A 217 -6.80 -2.52 14.19
N TYR A 218 -5.99 -2.23 13.16
CA TYR A 218 -4.56 -2.10 13.34
C TYR A 218 -4.21 -0.68 13.80
N LYS A 219 -3.01 -0.51 14.36
CA LYS A 219 -2.45 0.84 14.52
C LYS A 219 -2.15 1.40 13.13
N PHE A 220 -2.56 2.64 12.92
CA PHE A 220 -2.30 3.39 11.70
C PHE A 220 -1.50 4.64 12.01
N PHE A 221 -0.80 5.13 11.01
CA PHE A 221 0.04 6.31 11.06
C PHE A 221 -0.64 7.51 10.45
N THR A 222 -0.16 8.67 10.86
CA THR A 222 -0.41 9.93 10.19
C THR A 222 0.84 10.30 9.41
N PRO A 223 0.75 11.13 8.36
CA PRO A 223 1.95 11.60 7.66
C PRO A 223 3.01 12.22 8.60
N LEU A 224 2.58 12.79 9.73
CA LEU A 224 3.46 13.39 10.73
C LEU A 224 4.33 12.37 11.48
N ASN A 225 3.80 11.18 11.80
CA ASN A 225 4.55 10.19 12.59
C ASN A 225 5.20 9.09 11.74
N TYR A 226 4.79 8.94 10.48
CA TYR A 226 5.28 7.91 9.55
C TYR A 226 6.82 7.83 9.49
N GLU A 227 7.49 8.89 9.06
CA GLU A 227 8.94 8.86 8.84
C GLU A 227 9.71 8.63 10.15
N ARG A 228 9.30 9.32 11.22
CA ARG A 228 9.92 9.19 12.54
C ARG A 228 9.79 7.77 13.05
N THR A 229 8.61 7.17 12.97
CA THR A 229 8.35 5.83 13.47
C THR A 229 9.19 4.79 12.73
N ILE A 230 9.26 4.85 11.40
CA ILE A 230 10.07 3.92 10.61
C ILE A 230 11.56 4.09 10.92
N THR A 231 12.04 5.33 10.98
CA THR A 231 13.47 5.62 11.19
C THR A 231 14.01 4.99 12.47
N VAL A 232 13.23 5.02 13.55
CA VAL A 232 13.64 4.49 14.86
C VAL A 232 13.09 3.10 15.15
N TYR A 233 12.41 2.48 14.19
CA TYR A 233 11.76 1.20 14.41
C TYR A 233 12.79 0.11 14.68
N GLN A 234 12.48 -0.73 15.67
CA GLN A 234 13.22 -1.94 15.99
C GLN A 234 12.19 -3.06 16.15
N SER A 235 12.45 -4.20 15.51
CA SER A 235 11.57 -5.37 15.60
C SER A 235 11.47 -5.84 17.03
N THR A 236 10.23 -6.06 17.48
CA THR A 236 9.93 -6.61 18.81
C THR A 236 8.88 -7.70 18.75
N ALA A 237 8.27 -7.94 17.58
CA ALA A 237 7.23 -8.95 17.44
C ALA A 237 7.84 -10.35 17.34
N GLY A 238 7.35 -11.25 18.19
CA GLY A 238 7.66 -12.68 18.14
C GLY A 238 6.66 -13.47 17.30
N GLU A 239 6.84 -14.79 17.31
CA GLU A 239 6.00 -15.76 16.59
C GLU A 239 4.50 -15.60 16.89
N ALA A 240 4.13 -15.39 18.15
CA ALA A 240 2.73 -15.25 18.56
C ALA A 240 2.02 -14.03 17.92
N GLU A 241 2.73 -12.92 17.74
CA GLU A 241 2.20 -11.72 17.11
C GLU A 241 1.97 -11.94 15.62
N TYR A 242 2.93 -12.59 14.95
CA TYR A 242 2.82 -13.01 13.56
C TYR A 242 1.61 -13.91 13.34
N GLN A 243 1.48 -14.98 14.13
CA GLN A 243 0.34 -15.92 14.03
C GLN A 243 -1.00 -15.23 14.28
N ARG A 244 -1.06 -14.31 15.26
CA ARG A 244 -2.26 -13.49 15.50
C ARG A 244 -2.62 -12.65 14.28
N ASN A 245 -1.64 -11.99 13.67
CA ASN A 245 -1.89 -11.13 12.50
C ASN A 245 -2.35 -11.95 11.29
N ILE A 246 -1.76 -13.12 11.02
CA ILE A 246 -2.24 -14.03 9.96
C ILE A 246 -3.68 -14.47 10.24
N LEU A 247 -3.99 -14.87 11.47
CA LEU A 247 -5.35 -15.24 11.86
C LEU A 247 -6.35 -14.10 11.60
N LEU A 248 -6.01 -12.87 12.02
CA LEU A 248 -6.86 -11.70 11.81
C LEU A 248 -7.06 -11.40 10.32
N ASN A 249 -6.01 -11.46 9.50
CA ASN A 249 -6.10 -11.21 8.06
C ASN A 249 -6.98 -12.24 7.36
N ILE A 250 -6.79 -13.54 7.65
CA ILE A 250 -7.60 -14.61 7.05
C ILE A 250 -9.07 -14.53 7.53
N ARG A 251 -9.31 -14.26 8.82
CA ARG A 251 -10.67 -14.04 9.35
C ARG A 251 -11.38 -12.90 8.64
N LEU A 252 -10.69 -11.76 8.49
CA LEU A 252 -11.23 -10.58 7.81
C LEU A 252 -11.59 -10.91 6.36
N LEU A 253 -10.71 -11.61 5.64
CA LEU A 253 -10.99 -12.06 4.28
C LEU A 253 -12.20 -13.01 4.21
N CYS A 254 -12.29 -14.00 5.10
CA CYS A 254 -13.45 -14.89 5.16
C CYS A 254 -14.76 -14.11 5.38
N MET A 255 -14.74 -13.09 6.26
CA MET A 255 -15.91 -12.23 6.49
C MET A 255 -16.29 -11.40 5.25
N ILE A 256 -15.30 -10.84 4.55
CA ILE A 256 -15.51 -10.09 3.30
C ILE A 256 -16.05 -11.01 2.20
N LEU A 257 -15.66 -12.28 2.18
CA LEU A 257 -16.21 -13.24 1.23
C LEU A 257 -17.55 -13.85 1.67
N GLY A 258 -18.11 -13.39 2.79
CA GLY A 258 -19.38 -13.89 3.33
C GLY A 258 -19.34 -15.36 3.76
N MET A 259 -18.16 -15.88 4.10
CA MET A 259 -17.99 -17.28 4.49
C MET A 259 -18.57 -17.54 5.88
N GLU A 260 -19.31 -18.64 6.01
CA GLU A 260 -19.75 -19.14 7.29
C GLU A 260 -18.56 -19.77 8.04
N ASN A 261 -18.42 -19.46 9.34
CA ASN A 261 -17.37 -19.98 10.23
C ASN A 261 -15.93 -19.60 9.80
N PRO A 262 -15.52 -18.32 9.97
CA PRO A 262 -14.11 -17.92 9.81
C PRO A 262 -13.20 -18.67 10.82
N PRO A 263 -11.89 -18.81 10.56
CA PRO A 263 -11.01 -19.58 11.43
C PRO A 263 -10.89 -18.95 12.82
N GLU A 264 -10.81 -19.76 13.86
CA GLU A 264 -10.62 -19.32 15.25
C GLU A 264 -9.16 -19.45 15.70
N THR A 265 -8.39 -20.30 15.02
CA THR A 265 -6.98 -20.58 15.34
C THR A 265 -6.07 -20.39 14.12
N PHE A 266 -4.78 -20.19 14.37
CA PHE A 266 -3.76 -20.09 13.31
C PHE A 266 -3.74 -21.35 12.43
N GLU A 267 -3.91 -22.53 13.04
CA GLU A 267 -3.91 -23.81 12.33
C GLU A 267 -5.09 -23.95 11.37
N GLU A 268 -6.28 -23.51 11.79
CA GLU A 268 -7.47 -23.48 10.94
C GLU A 268 -7.29 -22.56 9.72
N CYS A 269 -6.39 -21.57 9.75
CA CYS A 269 -6.14 -20.72 8.58
C CYS A 269 -5.67 -21.54 7.39
N PHE A 270 -4.82 -22.55 7.61
CA PHE A 270 -4.35 -23.46 6.56
C PHE A 270 -5.47 -24.34 6.00
N GLU A 271 -6.43 -24.71 6.83
CA GLU A 271 -7.60 -25.51 6.42
C GLU A 271 -8.58 -24.69 5.57
N LYS A 272 -8.65 -23.37 5.78
CA LYS A 272 -9.52 -22.46 5.02
C LYS A 272 -8.94 -22.05 3.67
N LEU A 273 -7.63 -22.14 3.46
CA LEU A 273 -6.96 -21.71 2.22
C LEU A 273 -7.61 -22.24 0.93
N PRO A 274 -7.94 -23.54 0.80
CA PRO A 274 -8.54 -24.06 -0.43
C PRO A 274 -9.90 -23.42 -0.76
N LEU A 275 -10.62 -22.90 0.24
CA LEU A 275 -11.92 -22.25 0.06
C LEU A 275 -11.82 -20.81 -0.44
N LEU A 276 -10.66 -20.18 -0.22
CA LEU A 276 -10.33 -18.82 -0.65
C LEU A 276 -9.79 -18.78 -2.09
N GLU A 277 -9.32 -19.91 -2.59
CA GLU A 277 -8.80 -20.04 -3.95
C GLU A 277 -9.88 -19.71 -5.00
N GLY A 278 -9.50 -18.96 -6.03
CA GLY A 278 -10.39 -18.51 -7.10
C GLY A 278 -11.36 -17.38 -6.73
N LYS A 279 -11.45 -16.98 -5.46
CA LYS A 279 -12.36 -15.91 -5.01
C LYS A 279 -11.85 -14.52 -5.40
N ILE A 280 -12.76 -13.56 -5.57
CA ILE A 280 -12.48 -12.15 -5.83
C ILE A 280 -13.01 -11.37 -4.63
N MET A 281 -12.20 -10.48 -4.04
CA MET A 281 -12.57 -9.73 -2.83
C MET A 281 -13.67 -8.70 -3.13
N PHE A 282 -13.63 -8.07 -4.31
CA PHE A 282 -14.69 -7.18 -4.78
C PHE A 282 -15.07 -7.51 -6.23
N PRO A 283 -16.06 -8.37 -6.47
CA PRO A 283 -16.52 -8.62 -7.84
C PRO A 283 -17.03 -7.31 -8.47
N LYS A 284 -16.66 -7.04 -9.72
CA LYS A 284 -17.31 -6.00 -10.53
C LYS A 284 -18.79 -6.36 -10.63
N LYS A 285 -19.68 -5.42 -10.32
CA LYS A 285 -21.11 -5.55 -10.62
C LYS A 285 -21.35 -5.48 -12.12
#